data_AF-A0AAE3G3A3-F1
#
_entry.id   AF-A0AAE3G3A3-F1
#
_cell.length_a   1.000
_cell.length_b   1.000
_cell.length_c   1.000
_cell.angle_alpha   90.00
_cell.angle_beta   90.00
_cell.angle_gamma   90.00
#
_symmetry.space_group_name_H-M   'P 1'
#
loop_
_entity.id
_entity.type
_entity.pdbx_description
1 polymer ?
#
loop_
_entity_poly.entity_id
_entity_poly.type
_entity_poly.pdbx_seq_one_letter_code
_entity_poly.pdbx_strand_id
1 'polypeptide(L)' 'MASWEYLLIGLGLMLVFEGIMPFLSPATLRQYMRQIIELDDRSLRIAGLVAMLTGLAILYLIRP' A
#
# COMPACT_ATOMS: atom_id res chain seq x y z
N MET A 1 -1.71 20.20 18.05
CA MET A 1 -1.88 19.39 16.83
C MET A 1 -2.99 18.41 17.10
N ALA A 2 -4.14 18.58 16.46
CA ALA A 2 -5.27 17.70 16.67
C ALA A 2 -5.04 16.35 15.97
N SER A 3 -5.61 15.27 16.49
CA SER A 3 -5.38 13.90 16.01
C SER A 3 -5.70 13.69 14.52
N TRP A 4 -6.57 14.52 13.94
CA TRP A 4 -6.93 14.48 12.52
C TRP A 4 -5.82 14.97 11.58
N GLU A 5 -4.88 15.80 12.04
CA GLU A 5 -3.77 16.30 11.22
C GLU A 5 -2.84 15.14 10.80
N TYR A 6 -2.60 14.18 11.70
CA TYR A 6 -1.78 13.01 11.41
C TYR A 6 -2.40 12.09 10.36
N LEU A 7 -3.73 12.02 10.29
CA LEU A 7 -4.44 11.27 9.25
C LEU A 7 -4.23 11.93 7.88
N LEU A 8 -4.34 13.25 7.80
CA LEU A 8 -4.10 13.99 6.55
C LEU A 8 -2.64 13.90 6.11
N ILE A 9 -1.69 13.97 7.04
CA ILE A 9 -0.26 13.77 6.73
C ILE A 9 -0.01 12.36 6.21
N GLY A 10 -0.55 11.34 6.89
CA GLY A 10 -0.42 9.94 6.46
C GLY A 10 -1.04 9.70 5.09
N LEU A 11 -2.22 10.28 4.82
CA LEU A 11 -2.88 10.20 3.51
C LEU A 11 -2.07 10.94 2.43
N GLY A 12 -1.52 12.11 2.72
CA GLY A 12 -0.66 12.84 1.80
C GLY A 12 0.61 12.04 1.44
N LEU A 13 1.25 11.43 2.44
CA LEU A 13 2.40 10.55 2.21
C LEU A 13 2.03 9.32 1.37
N MET A 14 0.90 8.67 1.66
CA MET A 14 0.39 7.55 0.86
C MET A 14 0.25 7.94 -0.61
N LEU A 15 -0.39 9.09 -0.91
CA LEU A 15 -0.57 9.57 -2.28
C LEU A 15 0.75 9.87 -2.98
N VAL A 16 1.73 10.46 -2.28
CA VAL A 16 3.07 10.67 -2.82
C VAL A 16 3.71 9.33 -3.18
N PHE A 17 3.70 8.35 -2.27
CA PHE A 17 4.28 7.04 -2.52
C PHE A 17 3.58 6.29 -3.67
N GLU A 18 2.24 6.35 -3.73
CA GLU A 18 1.46 5.76 -4.80
C GLU A 18 1.75 6.43 -6.15
N GLY A 19 2.00 7.74 -6.17
CA GLY A 19 2.32 8.54 -7.35
C GLY A 19 3.76 8.39 -7.88
N ILE A 20 4.72 7.95 -7.05
CA ILE A 20 6.13 7.83 -7.46
C ILE A 20 6.29 6.83 -8.62
N MET A 21 5.72 5.62 -8.51
CA MET A 21 5.87 4.60 -9.55
C MET A 21 5.25 5.01 -10.91
N PRO A 22 3.98 5.48 -10.98
CA PRO A 22 3.39 5.92 -12.25
C PRO A 22 4.12 7.12 -12.86
N PHE A 23 4.69 8.02 -12.04
CA PHE A 23 5.46 9.17 -12.51
C PHE A 23 6.84 8.76 -13.07
N LEU A 24 7.58 7.91 -12.38
CA LEU A 24 8.92 7.50 -12.78
C LEU A 24 8.92 6.50 -13.95
N SER A 25 8.06 5.47 -13.89
CA SER A 25 8.00 4.44 -14.92
C SER A 25 6.58 3.87 -15.07
N PRO A 26 5.74 4.49 -15.92
CA PRO A 26 4.42 3.98 -16.20
C PRO A 26 4.46 2.62 -16.93
N ALA A 27 5.56 2.29 -17.62
CA ALA A 27 5.74 0.98 -18.24
C ALA A 27 5.89 -0.14 -17.21
N THR A 28 6.71 0.10 -16.17
CA THR A 28 6.90 -0.82 -15.05
C THR A 28 5.59 -1.06 -14.30
N LEU A 29 4.83 0.01 -14.01
CA LEU A 29 3.51 -0.12 -13.37
C LEU A 29 2.55 -1.00 -14.20
N ARG A 30 2.47 -0.77 -15.51
CA ARG A 30 1.63 -1.59 -16.41
C ARG A 30 2.04 -3.06 -16.41
N GLN A 31 3.34 -3.36 -16.35
CA GLN A 31 3.83 -4.73 -16.28
C GLN A 31 3.41 -5.40 -14.97
N TYR A 32 3.58 -4.72 -13.83
CA TYR A 32 3.11 -5.25 -12.55
C TYR A 32 1.61 -5.47 -12.53
N MET A 33 0.82 -4.55 -13.07
CA MET A 33 -0.63 -4.72 -13.13
C MET A 33 -1.05 -5.93 -13.98
N ARG A 34 -0.36 -6.22 -15.09
CA ARG A 34 -0.62 -7.44 -15.88
C ARG A 34 -0.37 -8.70 -15.06
N GLN A 35 0.74 -8.75 -14.32
CA GLN A 35 1.04 -9.89 -13.46
C GLN A 35 -0.01 -10.06 -12.35
N ILE A 36 -0.50 -8.96 -11.77
CA ILE A 36 -1.54 -8.99 -10.73
C ILE A 36 -2.87 -9.51 -11.30
N ILE A 37 -3.23 -9.13 -12.52
CA ILE A 37 -4.47 -9.59 -13.17
C ILE A 37 -4.43 -11.09 -13.50
N GLU A 38 -3.23 -11.66 -13.70
CA GLU A 38 -3.06 -13.10 -13.93
C GLU A 38 -3.17 -13.94 -12.63
N LEU A 39 -3.12 -13.30 -11.45
CA LEU A 39 -3.32 -13.99 -10.18
C LEU A 39 -4.79 -14.36 -9.96
N ASP A 40 -5.03 -15.52 -9.38
CA ASP A 40 -6.37 -15.94 -8.97
C ASP A 40 -6.82 -15.20 -7.70
N ASP A 41 -8.15 -15.08 -7.53
CA ASP A 41 -8.77 -14.36 -6.41
C ASP A 41 -8.27 -14.83 -5.04
N ARG A 42 -7.95 -16.12 -4.89
CA ARG A 42 -7.46 -16.66 -3.63
C ARG A 42 -6.07 -16.12 -3.30
N SER A 43 -5.17 -16.11 -4.27
CA SER A 43 -3.82 -15.57 -4.10
C SER A 43 -3.85 -14.07 -3.77
N LEU A 44 -4.70 -13.30 -4.47
CA LEU A 44 -4.87 -11.87 -4.18
C LEU A 44 -5.39 -11.62 -2.76
N ARG A 45 -6.36 -12.41 -2.29
CA ARG A 45 -6.89 -12.30 -0.91
C ARG A 45 -5.84 -12.65 0.13
N ILE A 46 -5.03 -13.68 -0.10
CA ILE A 46 -3.96 -14.08 0.83
C ILE A 46 -2.88 -13.00 0.87
N ALA A 47 -2.45 -12.48 -0.28
CA ALA A 47 -1.48 -11.38 -0.34
C ALA A 47 -1.98 -10.15 0.43
N GLY A 48 -3.26 -9.77 0.22
CA GLY A 48 -3.91 -8.69 0.97
C GLY A 48 -3.96 -8.96 2.48
N LEU A 49 -4.29 -10.19 2.90
CA LEU A 49 -4.33 -10.57 4.31
C LEU A 49 -2.95 -10.46 4.96
N VAL A 50 -1.90 -10.97 4.30
CA VAL A 50 -0.53 -10.88 4.78
C VAL A 50 -0.09 -9.42 4.90
N ALA A 51 -0.43 -8.57 3.92
CA ALA A 51 -0.14 -7.14 3.99
C ALA A 51 -0.85 -6.46 5.17
N MET A 52 -2.15 -6.74 5.39
CA MET A 52 -2.90 -6.20 6.52
C MET A 52 -2.32 -6.63 7.87
N LEU A 53 -2.00 -7.92 8.03
CA LEU A 53 -1.41 -8.45 9.28
C LEU A 53 -0.03 -7.87 9.54
N THR A 54 0.78 -7.69 8.50
CA THR A 54 2.10 -7.06 8.60
C THR A 54 1.97 -5.60 9.03
N GLY A 55 1.03 -4.84 8.42
CA GLY A 55 0.74 -3.47 8.84
C GLY A 55 0.28 -3.39 10.29
N LEU A 56 -0.62 -4.28 10.72
CA LEU A 56 -1.08 -4.36 12.11
C LEU A 56 0.07 -4.67 13.08
N ALA A 57 0.93 -5.62 12.75
CA ALA A 57 2.10 -5.97 13.55
C ALA A 57 3.05 -4.78 13.70
N ILE A 58 3.34 -4.05 12.62
CA ILE A 58 4.17 -2.83 12.65
C ILE A 58 3.53 -1.76 13.54
N LEU A 59 2.23 -1.53 13.41
CA LEU A 59 1.53 -0.54 14.23
C LEU A 59 1.61 -0.90 15.73
N TYR A 60 1.43 -2.17 16.07
CA TYR A 60 1.52 -2.65 17.45
C TYR A 60 2.94 -2.54 18.02
N LEU A 61 3.97 -2.75 17.19
CA LEU A 61 5.37 -2.59 17.61
C LEU A 61 5.78 -1.13 17.82
N ILE A 62 5.27 -0.20 17.00
CA ILE A 62 5.62 1.22 17.06
C ILE A 62 4.81 1.97 18.12
N ARG A 63 3.55 1.58 18.31
CA ARG A 63 2.66 2.12 19.34
C ARG A 63 2.08 0.97 20.18
N PRO A 64 2.77 0.57 21.27
CA PRO A 64 2.21 -0.40 22.21
C PRO A 64 1.00 0.16 22.97
#